data_AF-A0A485CS04-F1
#
_entry.id   AF-A0A485CS04-F1
#
_cell.length_a   1.000
_cell.length_b   1.000
_cell.length_c   1.000
_cell.angle_alpha   90.00
_cell.angle_beta   90.00
_cell.angle_gamma   90.00
#
_symmetry.space_group_name_H-M   'P 1'
#
loop_
_entity.id
_entity.type
_entity.pdbx_description
1 polymer ?
#
loop_
_entity_poly.entity_id
_entity_poly.type
_entity_poly.pdbx_seq_one_letter_code
_entity_poly.pdbx_strand_id
1 'polypeptide(L)'
;MVASWELEGTIFECEDEHHLTLMATHLNNVIRSYEGLPVTFYLHRIREKYHDAFDANSGIPFSDEVTRRYYQPINEKPFWRHRLFFTVCYAPFSPLGKKAMKAQPYGKRKAALDDALKVMLEQPGCAGFDAVPLYDDAAGDV
;
A
#
# COMPACT_ATOMS: atom_id res chain seq x y z
N MET A 1 12.40 -1.82 -7.15
CA MET A 1 10.98 -2.08 -7.45
C MET A 1 10.19 -1.90 -6.16
N VAL A 2 8.95 -1.40 -6.25
CA VAL A 2 8.17 -1.02 -5.07
C VAL A 2 6.76 -1.57 -5.19
N ALA A 3 6.24 -2.13 -4.10
CA ALA A 3 4.85 -2.48 -3.93
C ALA A 3 4.33 -1.76 -2.68
N SER A 4 3.15 -1.14 -2.76
CA SER A 4 2.54 -0.39 -1.67
C SER A 4 1.10 -0.85 -1.47
N TRP A 5 0.71 -0.99 -0.20
CA TRP A 5 -0.62 -1.42 0.22
C TRP A 5 -1.16 -0.44 1.25
N GLU A 6 -2.45 -0.13 1.17
CA GLU A 6 -3.15 0.56 2.24
C GLU A 6 -3.45 -0.43 3.37
N LEU A 7 -3.10 -0.04 4.59
CA LEU A 7 -3.47 -0.76 5.80
C LEU A 7 -4.80 -0.21 6.29
N GLU A 8 -5.86 -0.96 6.04
CA GLU A 8 -7.16 -0.70 6.65
C GLU A 8 -7.09 -1.10 8.13
N GLY A 9 -7.44 -0.16 9.01
CA GLY A 9 -7.52 -0.42 10.44
C GLY A 9 -8.83 -1.09 10.80
N THR A 10 -8.87 -1.77 11.96
CA THR A 10 -10.14 -2.19 12.57
C THR A 10 -10.60 -1.19 13.62
N ILE A 11 -11.91 -1.16 13.89
CA ILE A 11 -12.51 -0.35 14.95
C ILE A 11 -12.14 -0.97 16.30
N PHE A 12 -11.01 -0.53 16.86
CA PHE A 12 -10.44 -1.11 18.08
C PHE A 12 -11.38 -1.10 19.29
N GLU A 13 -12.36 -0.19 19.35
CA GLU A 13 -13.30 -0.07 20.46
C GLU A 13 -14.27 -1.26 20.57
N CYS A 14 -14.47 -1.99 19.48
CA CYS A 14 -15.36 -3.15 19.44
C CYS A 14 -14.61 -4.49 19.36
N GLU A 15 -13.28 -4.45 19.28
CA GLU A 15 -12.45 -5.63 19.07
C GLU A 15 -11.89 -6.18 20.37
N ASP A 16 -11.85 -7.50 20.48
CA ASP A 16 -11.25 -8.18 21.61
C ASP A 16 -9.72 -8.03 21.62
N GLU A 17 -9.12 -7.95 22.81
CA GLU A 17 -7.67 -7.80 22.97
C GLU A 17 -6.91 -8.98 22.35
N HIS A 18 -7.51 -10.16 22.39
CA HIS A 18 -6.98 -11.34 21.71
C HIS A 18 -6.91 -11.15 20.19
N HIS A 19 -7.95 -10.55 19.60
CA HIS A 19 -8.00 -10.31 18.16
C HIS A 19 -6.97 -9.27 17.73
N LEU A 20 -6.82 -8.18 18.49
CA LEU A 20 -5.77 -7.18 18.24
C LEU A 20 -4.36 -7.80 18.29
N THR A 21 -4.12 -8.70 19.26
CA THR A 21 -2.84 -9.43 19.38
C THR A 21 -2.60 -10.37 18.20
N LEU A 22 -3.64 -11.05 17.74
CA LEU A 22 -3.59 -11.91 16.56
C LEU A 22 -3.20 -11.09 15.32
N MET A 23 -3.86 -9.95 15.08
CA MET A 23 -3.56 -9.07 13.95
C MET A 23 -2.10 -8.58 13.97
N ALA A 24 -1.61 -8.17 15.14
CA ALA A 24 -0.20 -7.76 15.29
C ALA A 24 0.77 -8.92 14.98
N THR A 25 0.43 -10.14 15.41
CA THR A 25 1.22 -11.34 15.14
C THR A 25 1.21 -11.69 13.65
N HIS A 26 0.07 -11.57 12.96
CA HIS A 26 -0.01 -11.76 11.52
C HIS A 26 0.89 -10.78 10.76
N LEU A 27 0.83 -9.49 11.10
CA LEU A 27 1.70 -8.48 10.48
C LEU A 27 3.18 -8.80 10.70
N ASN A 28 3.57 -9.18 11.92
CA ASN A 28 4.94 -9.56 12.23
C ASN A 28 5.40 -10.80 11.44
N ASN A 29 4.53 -11.79 11.28
CA ASN A 29 4.84 -12.98 10.48
C ASN A 29 5.04 -12.65 9.01
N VAL A 30 4.27 -11.71 8.45
CA VAL A 30 4.49 -11.20 7.09
C VAL A 30 5.84 -10.49 6.99
N ILE A 31 6.21 -9.64 7.95
CA ILE A 31 7.53 -8.98 7.94
C ILE A 31 8.65 -10.03 7.98
N ARG A 32 8.49 -11.06 8.82
CA ARG A 32 9.45 -12.16 8.96
C ARG A 32 9.56 -13.03 7.71
N SER A 33 8.53 -13.16 6.88
CA SER A 33 8.63 -13.94 5.64
C SER A 33 9.62 -13.36 4.62
N TYR A 34 9.98 -12.08 4.78
CA TYR A 34 10.99 -11.42 3.95
C TYR A 34 12.40 -11.44 4.57
N GLU A 35 12.60 -12.12 5.70
CA GLU A 35 13.91 -12.22 6.33
C GLU A 35 14.95 -12.83 5.37
N GLY A 36 16.14 -12.22 5.31
CA GLY A 36 17.22 -12.63 4.40
C GLY A 36 17.07 -12.15 2.94
N LEU A 37 15.96 -11.51 2.59
CA LEU A 37 15.79 -10.89 1.28
C LEU A 37 16.28 -9.44 1.29
N PRO A 38 16.79 -8.92 0.15
CA PRO A 38 17.20 -7.54 0.04
C PRO A 38 15.98 -6.61 -0.16
N VAL A 39 15.10 -6.58 0.84
CA VAL A 39 13.93 -5.70 0.91
C VAL A 39 14.13 -4.60 1.96
N THR A 40 13.45 -3.48 1.77
CA THR A 40 13.34 -2.42 2.77
C THR A 40 11.87 -2.04 2.90
N PHE A 41 11.39 -1.88 4.13
CA PHE A 41 10.01 -1.51 4.40
C PHE A 41 9.90 -0.01 4.66
N TYR A 42 8.83 0.60 4.18
CA TYR A 42 8.50 1.99 4.46
C TYR A 42 7.03 2.11 4.86
N LEU A 43 6.79 2.67 6.04
CA LEU A 43 5.45 2.95 6.54
C LEU A 43 5.20 4.45 6.42
N HIS A 44 4.16 4.84 5.69
CA HIS A 44 3.84 6.24 5.50
C HIS A 44 2.38 6.54 5.76
N ARG A 45 2.15 7.72 6.33
CA ARG A 45 0.81 8.20 6.70
C ARG A 45 0.44 9.39 5.83
N ILE A 46 -0.63 9.23 5.06
CA ILE A 46 -1.20 10.31 4.25
C ILE A 46 -2.38 10.90 5.03
N ARG A 47 -2.38 12.23 5.17
CA ARG A 47 -3.51 12.97 5.73
C ARG A 47 -4.24 13.63 4.57
N GLU A 48 -5.48 13.22 4.34
CA GLU A 48 -6.29 13.74 3.25
C GLU A 48 -7.68 14.18 3.73
N LYS A 49 -8.30 15.04 2.94
CA LYS A 49 -9.70 15.40 3.14
C LYS A 49 -10.57 14.24 2.70
N TYR A 50 -11.52 13.88 3.55
CA TYR A 50 -12.47 12.81 3.31
C TYR A 50 -13.89 13.38 3.30
N HIS A 51 -14.63 12.98 2.28
CA HIS A 51 -16.06 13.23 2.19
C HIS A 51 -16.77 11.93 2.52
N ASP A 52 -17.35 11.87 3.72
CA ASP A 52 -18.23 10.78 4.10
C ASP A 52 -19.63 11.14 3.62
N ALA A 53 -20.09 10.49 2.56
CA ALA A 53 -21.43 10.67 2.05
C ALA A 53 -22.06 9.30 1.84
N PHE A 54 -23.13 9.02 2.58
CA PHE A 54 -23.93 7.84 2.33
C PHE A 54 -24.91 8.16 1.21
N ASP A 55 -24.72 7.54 0.06
CA ASP A 55 -25.62 7.68 -1.08
C ASP A 55 -26.89 6.86 -0.83
N ALA A 56 -27.84 7.46 -0.10
CA ALA A 56 -29.13 6.87 0.19
C ALA A 56 -30.25 7.60 -0.54
N ASN A 57 -30.88 6.89 -1.47
CA ASN A 57 -32.20 7.23 -1.98
C ASN A 57 -33.18 6.19 -1.45
N SER A 58 -33.85 6.53 -0.35
CA SER A 58 -34.78 5.63 0.33
C SER A 58 -36.17 5.61 -0.34
N GLY A 59 -36.46 6.58 -1.23
CA GLY A 59 -37.77 6.77 -1.85
C GLY A 59 -38.84 7.31 -0.89
N ILE A 60 -38.49 7.57 0.38
CA ILE A 60 -39.37 8.17 1.39
C ILE A 60 -38.93 9.63 1.57
N PRO A 61 -39.77 10.62 1.21
CA PRO A 61 -39.37 12.04 1.24
C PRO A 61 -38.85 12.54 2.59
N PHE A 62 -39.38 12.01 3.69
CA PHE A 62 -38.91 12.34 5.04
C PHE A 62 -37.48 11.86 5.29
N SER A 63 -37.20 10.59 4.99
CA SER A 63 -35.90 9.98 5.21
C SER A 63 -34.83 10.61 4.31
N ASP A 64 -35.19 10.90 3.06
CA ASP A 64 -34.27 11.56 2.12
C ASP A 64 -33.96 13.00 2.56
N GLU A 65 -34.93 13.73 3.11
CA GLU A 65 -34.70 15.06 3.67
C GLU A 65 -33.81 15.03 4.93
N VAL A 66 -33.98 14.04 5.81
CA VAL A 66 -33.13 13.85 6.99
C VAL A 66 -31.69 13.56 6.56
N THR A 67 -31.49 12.62 5.63
CA THR A 67 -30.19 12.28 5.05
C THR A 67 -29.54 13.51 4.42
N ARG A 68 -30.29 14.26 3.59
CA ARG A 68 -29.80 15.48 2.94
C ARG A 68 -29.33 16.51 3.96
N ARG A 69 -30.12 16.78 5.01
CA ARG A 69 -29.75 17.74 6.06
C ARG A 69 -28.55 17.29 6.89
N TYR A 70 -28.42 15.99 7.12
CA TYR A 70 -27.30 15.43 7.87
C TYR A 70 -25.97 15.55 7.12
N TYR A 71 -25.95 15.19 5.83
CA TYR A 71 -24.72 15.19 5.03
C TYR A 71 -24.38 16.55 4.40
N GLN A 72 -25.33 17.50 4.29
CA GLN A 72 -25.07 18.82 3.71
C GLN A 72 -23.92 19.58 4.41
N PRO A 73 -23.86 19.70 5.75
CA PRO A 73 -22.74 20.37 6.42
C PRO A 73 -21.40 19.62 6.28
N ILE A 74 -21.44 18.30 6.17
CA ILE A 74 -20.25 17.44 5.99
C ILE A 74 -19.62 17.68 4.62
N ASN A 75 -20.44 17.90 3.59
CA ASN A 75 -19.95 18.28 2.26
C ASN A 75 -19.31 19.67 2.24
N GLU A 76 -19.83 20.62 3.03
CA GLU A 76 -19.28 21.97 3.14
C GLU A 76 -17.96 22.00 3.93
N LYS A 77 -17.79 21.14 4.93
CA LYS A 77 -16.60 21.03 5.77
C LYS A 77 -16.12 19.58 5.83
N PRO A 78 -15.25 19.15 4.90
CA PRO A 78 -14.78 17.77 4.86
C PRO A 78 -14.00 17.39 6.11
N PHE A 79 -14.14 16.13 6.49
CA PHE A 79 -13.34 15.54 7.55
C PHE A 79 -11.89 15.36 7.10
N TRP A 80 -11.01 15.15 8.06
CA TRP A 80 -9.65 14.71 7.82
C TRP A 80 -9.53 13.24 8.18
N ARG A 81 -9.07 12.42 7.24
CA ARG A 81 -8.69 11.03 7.53
C ARG A 81 -7.19 10.83 7.41
N HIS A 82 -6.70 9.88 8.19
CA HIS A 82 -5.34 9.38 8.11
C HIS A 82 -5.37 8.01 7.48
N ARG A 83 -4.71 7.85 6.34
CA ARG A 83 -4.52 6.57 5.67
C ARG A 83 -3.09 6.11 5.88
N LEU A 84 -2.92 4.85 6.25
CA LEU A 84 -1.63 4.26 6.50
C LEU A 84 -1.27 3.35 5.33
N PHE A 85 -0.06 3.49 4.82
CA PHE A 85 0.42 2.68 3.72
C PHE A 85 1.69 1.95 4.13
N PHE A 86 1.72 0.66 3.83
CA PHE A 86 2.87 -0.20 3.97
C PHE A 86 3.49 -0.42 2.61
N THR A 87 4.79 -0.15 2.48
CA THR A 87 5.50 -0.24 1.22
C THR A 87 6.71 -1.14 1.36
N VAL A 88 6.83 -2.11 0.44
CA VAL A 88 8.00 -2.98 0.30
C VAL A 88 8.81 -2.51 -0.90
N CYS A 89 10.07 -2.19 -0.65
CA CYS A 89 11.05 -1.81 -1.66
C CYS A 89 12.04 -2.97 -1.86
N TYR A 90 11.96 -3.66 -2.99
CA TYR A 90 12.92 -4.70 -3.37
C TYR A 90 14.14 -4.08 -4.05
N ALA A 91 15.32 -4.33 -3.47
CA ALA A 91 16.61 -3.80 -3.89
C ALA A 91 17.63 -4.93 -4.13
N PRO A 92 17.47 -5.73 -5.22
CA PRO A 92 18.24 -6.95 -5.48
C PRO A 92 19.75 -6.73 -5.64
N PHE A 93 20.18 -5.50 -5.91
CA PHE A 93 21.56 -5.18 -6.23
C PHE A 93 22.16 -4.27 -5.16
N SER A 94 23.23 -4.76 -4.54
CA SER A 94 24.09 -3.95 -3.66
C SER A 94 24.71 -2.78 -4.44
N PRO A 95 25.20 -1.72 -3.77
CA PRO A 95 25.86 -0.60 -4.44
C PRO A 95 27.00 -1.01 -5.38
N LEU A 96 27.77 -2.05 -5.02
CA LEU A 96 28.78 -2.66 -5.89
C LEU A 96 28.15 -3.42 -7.07
N GLY A 97 27.10 -4.21 -6.81
CA GLY A 97 26.35 -4.91 -7.86
C GLY A 97 25.75 -3.96 -8.89
N LYS A 98 25.21 -2.80 -8.46
CA LYS A 98 24.69 -1.76 -9.36
C LYS A 98 25.77 -1.20 -10.28
N LYS A 99 26.98 -0.96 -9.77
CA LYS A 99 28.12 -0.48 -10.57
C LYS A 99 28.57 -1.53 -11.59
N ALA A 100 28.67 -2.80 -11.18
CA ALA A 100 28.98 -3.90 -12.08
C ALA A 100 27.90 -4.08 -13.17
N MET A 101 26.63 -3.89 -12.81
CA MET A 101 25.50 -3.99 -13.74
C MET A 101 25.52 -2.87 -14.80
N LYS A 102 25.90 -1.65 -14.43
CA LYS A 102 26.04 -0.52 -15.38
C LYS A 102 27.08 -0.79 -16.47
N ALA A 103 28.11 -1.60 -16.17
CA ALA A 103 29.13 -2.01 -17.13
C ALA A 103 28.67 -3.14 -18.07
N GLN A 104 27.52 -3.76 -17.84
CA GLN A 104 27.02 -4.88 -18.64
C GLN A 104 26.20 -4.42 -19.87
N PRO A 105 26.16 -5.24 -20.95
CA PRO A 105 25.29 -5.01 -22.10
C PRO A 105 23.82 -4.94 -21.70
N TYR A 106 23.03 -4.15 -22.45
CA TYR A 106 21.61 -3.91 -22.17
C TYR A 106 20.79 -5.21 -22.02
N GLY A 107 21.02 -6.21 -22.87
CA GLY A 107 20.29 -7.49 -22.81
C GLY A 107 20.50 -8.25 -21.49
N LYS A 108 21.73 -8.26 -20.94
CA LYS A 108 22.02 -8.90 -19.66
C LYS A 108 21.43 -8.13 -18.48
N ARG A 109 21.42 -6.79 -18.56
CA ARG A 109 20.78 -5.93 -17.56
C ARG A 109 19.28 -6.18 -17.49
N LYS A 110 18.61 -6.24 -18.65
CA LYS A 110 17.18 -6.50 -18.74
C LYS A 110 16.83 -7.88 -18.19
N ALA A 111 17.55 -8.93 -18.60
CA ALA A 111 17.33 -10.27 -18.07
C ALA A 111 17.49 -10.37 -16.54
N ALA A 112 18.51 -9.71 -15.96
CA ALA A 112 18.71 -9.69 -14.52
C ALA A 112 17.60 -8.90 -13.77
N LEU A 113 17.03 -7.87 -14.40
CA LEU A 113 15.91 -7.13 -13.85
C LEU A 113 14.60 -7.94 -13.93
N ASP A 114 14.36 -8.61 -15.05
CA ASP A 114 13.17 -9.45 -15.27
C ASP A 114 13.16 -10.65 -14.30
N ASP A 115 14.33 -11.24 -14.02
CA ASP A 115 14.46 -12.33 -13.04
C ASP A 115 14.20 -11.83 -11.61
N ALA A 116 14.74 -10.67 -11.25
CA ALA A 116 14.44 -10.00 -9.98
C ALA A 116 12.96 -9.64 -9.83
N LEU A 117 12.30 -9.25 -10.93
CA LEU A 117 10.87 -8.94 -10.97
C LEU A 117 10.03 -10.20 -10.76
N LYS A 118 10.41 -11.31 -11.39
CA LYS A 118 9.78 -12.61 -11.19
C LYS A 118 9.85 -13.06 -9.73
N VAL A 119 11.02 -12.97 -9.10
CA VAL A 119 11.19 -13.29 -7.67
C VAL A 119 10.30 -12.42 -6.78
N MET A 120 10.14 -11.13 -7.10
CA MET A 120 9.26 -10.24 -6.35
C MET A 120 7.78 -10.62 -6.50
N LEU A 121 7.35 -10.99 -7.70
CA LEU A 121 5.96 -11.36 -8.00
C LEU A 121 5.55 -12.73 -7.44
N GLU A 122 6.50 -13.66 -7.32
CA GLU A 122 6.28 -14.99 -6.74
C GLU A 122 6.13 -14.97 -5.20
N GLN A 123 6.39 -13.83 -4.55
CA GLN A 123 6.28 -13.71 -3.09
C GLN A 123 4.79 -13.67 -2.64
N PRO A 124 4.46 -14.32 -1.50
CA PRO A 124 3.08 -14.52 -1.05
C PRO A 124 2.23 -13.25 -0.86
N GLY A 125 2.85 -12.08 -0.73
CA GLY A 125 2.18 -10.78 -0.60
C GLY A 125 1.74 -10.13 -1.93
N CYS A 126 2.20 -10.62 -3.09
CA CYS A 126 1.80 -10.08 -4.40
C CYS A 126 0.62 -10.81 -5.05
N ALA A 127 0.27 -12.02 -4.60
CA ALA A 127 -0.72 -12.87 -5.28
C ALA A 127 -2.19 -12.61 -4.89
N GLY A 128 -2.46 -11.73 -3.91
CA GLY A 128 -3.81 -11.53 -3.37
C GLY A 128 -4.33 -10.09 -3.38
N PHE A 129 -3.51 -9.08 -3.70
CA PHE A 129 -3.90 -7.68 -3.66
C PHE A 129 -3.19 -6.93 -4.78
N ASP A 130 -3.94 -6.10 -5.51
CA ASP A 130 -3.50 -5.36 -6.71
C ASP A 130 -2.27 -4.48 -6.43
N ALA A 131 -1.09 -5.07 -6.48
CA ALA A 131 0.17 -4.35 -6.45
C ALA A 131 0.32 -3.65 -7.79
N VAL A 132 0.14 -2.33 -7.81
CA VAL A 132 0.52 -1.50 -8.97
C VAL A 132 2.05 -1.32 -8.91
N PRO A 133 2.83 -1.94 -9.82
CA PRO A 133 4.27 -1.74 -9.85
C PRO A 133 4.55 -0.31 -10.31
N LEU A 134 4.93 0.56 -9.38
CA LEU A 134 5.51 1.86 -9.73
C LEU A 134 6.96 1.63 -10.17
N TYR A 135 7.18 1.73 -11.47
CA TYR A 135 8.52 1.88 -12.06
C TYR A 135 9.05 3.27 -11.70
N ASP A 136 10.14 3.30 -10.92
CA ASP A 136 10.92 4.50 -10.73
C ASP A 136 11.84 4.68 -11.95
N ASP A 137 11.34 5.39 -12.97
CA ASP A 137 12.07 5.82 -14.15
C ASP A 137 13.04 6.99 -13.83
N ALA A 138 13.68 7.00 -12.65
CA ALA A 138 14.76 7.94 -12.32
C ALA A 138 16.11 7.55 -12.96
N ALA A 139 16.08 7.18 -14.24
CA ALA A 139 17.27 7.00 -15.07
C ALA A 139 17.01 7.52 -16.50
N GLY A 140 16.50 8.74 -16.59
CA GLY A 140 16.37 9.51 -17.83
C GLY A 140 16.59 11.00 -17.56
N ASP A 141 17.60 11.52 -18.24
CA ASP A 141 17.97 12.94 -18.44
C ASP A 141 18.92 13.66 -17.46
N VAL A 142 20.07 13.98 -18.08
CA VAL A 142 21.25 14.81 -17.75
C VAL A 142 22.43 14.10 -17.09
#